data_AF-A0A3B0W444-F1
#
_entry.id   AF-A0A3B0W444-F1
#
_cell.length_a   1.000
_cell.length_b   1.000
_cell.length_c   1.000
_cell.angle_alpha   90.00
_cell.angle_beta   90.00
_cell.angle_gamma   90.00
#
_symmetry.space_group_name_H-M   'P 1'
#
loop_
_entity.id
_entity.type
_entity.pdbx_description
1 polymer ?
#
loop_
_entity_poly.entity_id
_entity_poly.type
_entity_poly.pdbx_seq_one_letter_code
_entity_poly.pdbx_strand_id
1 'polypeptide(L)'
;MKTLHIRKFFIILLLIGMTSALQAQTTITVDWALDEEPTHNNHTCTYTQGALFFPDTTGPGDGKCTLRRALREAGAMSDIFQCPGCAPITIVFNGLNGSDGNGDDVQFNNGQWVLPVSDAGNASDFGLFPQTITDVDGPINLIGPPVDVQNNNEMPKIMIESGETLLIELSDVTIQSIGFYGGMSIHAKEENITLQNSTWGLGPDGMEIVIAEPEFNIDNLAGNHGILSTNKAENLLVQNNIITGAGTYAVEVSSQTMGVQVLSNWIGTDINGQVPLVPDVLKCRTFTTISPDISDLDDAEWFGGAGISAAGTGLMIMDNVIAGLQSIRSTNDTPPQALTVFGSMHTIENNVIGQDINGDTVGVCGQGIKFSTQTDVLEPENNGHMVIDNIIDSARNGFENTKGAILWTDTSSLAFRDGGNTVRGNIVIDGPEKYFEIGPMIASAIKLFEPAEITSVVGTLVTGGSHISNIMGDPSPCPNCLIDFYLDDSDADEEALEHLGSALADVNGDFTFNLAGSLPDGFGIRTTSTSQANDVIPNTWPGTTSSMSNEVYGLVSDVIFKDGFE
;
A
#
# COMPACT_ATOMS: atom_id res chain seq x y z
N MET A 1 -55.95 -37.68 -33.31
CA MET A 1 -55.34 -38.86 -32.67
C MET A 1 -54.02 -39.17 -33.34
N LYS A 2 -52.90 -38.75 -32.73
CA LYS A 2 -51.54 -39.20 -33.09
C LYS A 2 -50.79 -39.40 -31.77
N THR A 3 -50.33 -40.62 -31.56
CA THR A 3 -49.69 -41.12 -30.34
C THR A 3 -48.23 -40.71 -30.31
N LEU A 4 -47.81 -40.19 -29.15
CA LEU A 4 -46.45 -39.77 -28.82
C LEU A 4 -45.60 -41.00 -28.45
N HIS A 5 -44.42 -41.16 -29.05
CA HIS A 5 -43.42 -42.16 -28.68
C HIS A 5 -42.19 -41.44 -28.12
N ILE A 6 -42.05 -41.43 -26.80
CA ILE A 6 -40.86 -40.92 -26.10
C ILE A 6 -39.90 -42.11 -25.89
N ARG A 7 -38.77 -42.10 -26.61
CA ARG A 7 -37.62 -42.98 -26.33
C ARG A 7 -36.82 -42.38 -25.18
N LYS A 8 -36.72 -43.10 -24.06
CA LYS A 8 -35.83 -42.77 -22.94
C LYS A 8 -34.40 -43.14 -23.31
N PHE A 9 -33.51 -42.15 -23.37
CA PHE A 9 -32.06 -42.35 -23.37
C PHE A 9 -31.62 -42.54 -21.91
N PHE A 10 -31.00 -43.69 -21.61
CA PHE A 10 -30.38 -43.98 -20.33
C PHE A 10 -28.92 -43.50 -20.41
N ILE A 11 -28.61 -42.37 -19.77
CA ILE A 11 -27.23 -41.90 -19.59
C ILE A 11 -26.72 -42.55 -18.31
N ILE A 12 -25.75 -43.45 -18.44
CA ILE A 12 -24.99 -43.99 -17.32
C ILE A 12 -24.00 -42.91 -16.90
N LEU A 13 -24.31 -42.22 -15.80
CA LEU A 13 -23.41 -41.28 -15.14
C LEU A 13 -22.38 -42.12 -14.35
N LEU A 14 -21.16 -42.22 -14.84
CA LEU A 14 -20.05 -42.82 -14.12
C LEU A 14 -19.62 -41.82 -13.03
N LEU A 15 -20.04 -42.04 -11.79
CA LEU A 15 -19.51 -41.32 -10.62
C LEU A 15 -18.05 -41.78 -10.44
N ILE A 16 -17.11 -41.01 -10.98
CA ILE A 16 -15.71 -41.08 -10.54
C ILE A 16 -15.68 -40.35 -9.20
N GLY A 17 -15.71 -41.13 -8.12
CA GLY A 17 -15.42 -40.61 -6.79
C GLY A 17 -13.96 -40.17 -6.75
N MET A 18 -13.71 -38.88 -6.93
CA MET A 18 -12.47 -38.28 -6.47
C MET A 18 -12.51 -38.32 -4.94
N THR A 19 -11.89 -39.34 -4.37
CA THR A 19 -11.47 -39.29 -2.97
C THR A 19 -10.37 -38.23 -2.90
N SER A 20 -10.71 -37.02 -2.46
CA SER A 20 -9.73 -36.08 -1.91
C SER A 20 -9.11 -36.77 -0.69
N ALA A 21 -7.98 -37.42 -0.90
CA ALA A 21 -7.14 -37.85 0.21
C ALA A 21 -6.79 -36.58 1.00
N LEU A 22 -7.06 -36.57 2.30
CA LEU A 22 -6.45 -35.58 3.18
C LEU A 22 -4.93 -35.75 3.02
N GLN A 23 -4.30 -34.81 2.31
CA GLN A 23 -2.86 -34.74 2.20
C GLN A 23 -2.34 -34.40 3.61
N ALA A 24 -1.43 -35.21 4.15
CA ALA A 24 -0.87 -34.97 5.46
C ALA A 24 -0.02 -33.70 5.40
N GLN A 25 -0.31 -32.73 6.26
CA GLN A 25 0.47 -31.50 6.38
C GLN A 25 1.81 -31.83 7.05
N THR A 26 2.91 -31.46 6.40
CA THR A 26 4.25 -31.57 7.01
C THR A 26 4.45 -30.39 7.95
N THR A 27 4.93 -30.66 9.17
CA THR A 27 5.26 -29.62 10.14
C THR A 27 6.74 -29.63 10.46
N ILE A 28 7.41 -28.50 10.24
CA ILE A 28 8.79 -28.24 10.68
C ILE A 28 8.70 -27.37 11.94
N THR A 29 9.35 -27.80 13.01
CA THR A 29 9.30 -27.10 14.30
C THR A 29 10.62 -26.43 14.60
N VAL A 30 10.64 -25.10 14.62
CA VAL A 30 11.75 -24.29 15.11
C VAL A 30 11.73 -24.32 16.64
N ASP A 31 12.78 -24.88 17.24
CA ASP A 31 12.91 -25.12 18.68
C ASP A 31 14.22 -24.59 19.28
N TRP A 32 14.95 -23.78 18.50
CA TRP A 32 16.20 -23.15 18.93
C TRP A 32 16.43 -21.82 18.22
N ALA A 33 16.78 -20.77 18.98
CA ALA A 33 16.84 -19.42 18.43
C ALA A 33 18.16 -19.10 17.71
N LEU A 34 19.29 -19.64 18.18
CA LEU A 34 20.62 -19.29 17.69
C LEU A 34 21.10 -20.24 16.58
N ASP A 35 21.43 -19.72 15.41
CA ASP A 35 22.17 -20.51 14.42
C ASP A 35 23.68 -20.42 14.65
N GLU A 36 24.21 -21.44 15.32
CA GLU A 36 25.63 -21.53 15.71
C GLU A 36 26.54 -21.96 14.55
N GLU A 37 25.94 -22.40 13.43
CA GLU A 37 26.65 -22.83 12.22
C GLU A 37 26.15 -22.12 10.95
N PRO A 38 26.22 -20.78 10.90
CA PRO A 38 25.69 -20.00 9.78
C PRO A 38 26.41 -20.26 8.46
N THR A 39 27.63 -20.80 8.48
CA THR A 39 28.41 -21.13 7.26
C THR A 39 28.01 -22.46 6.62
N HIS A 40 27.25 -23.33 7.32
CA HIS A 40 26.85 -24.64 6.80
C HIS A 40 25.47 -24.56 6.13
N ASN A 41 25.49 -24.25 4.83
CA ASN A 41 24.29 -24.11 4.00
C ASN A 41 23.61 -25.42 3.64
N ASN A 42 24.15 -26.57 4.00
CA ASN A 42 23.50 -27.86 3.77
C ASN A 42 22.76 -28.35 5.02
N HIS A 43 22.77 -27.59 6.11
CA HIS A 43 22.12 -28.02 7.35
C HIS A 43 20.62 -27.73 7.32
N THR A 44 19.85 -28.76 7.66
CA THR A 44 18.39 -28.75 7.80
C THR A 44 18.02 -29.17 9.22
N CYS A 45 16.74 -29.17 9.56
CA CYS A 45 16.29 -29.53 10.91
C CYS A 45 16.30 -31.05 11.12
N THR A 46 15.61 -31.78 10.24
CA THR A 46 15.48 -33.24 10.28
C THR A 46 15.61 -33.90 8.91
N TYR A 47 15.50 -33.12 7.84
CA TYR A 47 15.44 -33.65 6.49
C TYR A 47 16.78 -34.17 5.98
N THR A 48 16.86 -35.47 5.77
CA THR A 48 18.05 -36.12 5.22
C THR A 48 17.70 -36.78 3.89
N GLN A 49 18.05 -36.13 2.79
CA GLN A 49 17.89 -36.70 1.46
C GLN A 49 19.13 -36.45 0.60
N GLY A 50 19.67 -37.54 0.05
CA GLY A 50 20.94 -37.51 -0.69
C GLY A 50 22.16 -37.29 0.21
N ALA A 51 23.32 -37.05 -0.41
CA ALA A 51 24.55 -36.61 0.27
C ALA A 51 24.63 -35.07 0.39
N LEU A 52 23.47 -34.41 0.34
CA LEU A 52 23.34 -32.95 0.18
C LEU A 52 22.80 -32.26 1.42
N PHE A 53 21.91 -32.89 2.21
CA PHE A 53 21.35 -32.31 3.43
C PHE A 53 21.71 -33.12 4.67
N PHE A 54 22.11 -32.42 5.72
CA PHE A 54 22.54 -33.02 6.98
C PHE A 54 21.85 -32.31 8.15
N PRO A 55 21.55 -33.01 9.25
CA PRO A 55 21.23 -32.33 10.50
C PRO A 55 22.51 -31.67 11.04
N ASP A 56 22.33 -30.68 11.90
CA ASP A 56 23.44 -30.20 12.72
C ASP A 56 23.96 -31.31 13.62
N THR A 57 25.28 -31.30 13.82
CA THR A 57 26.01 -32.29 14.64
C THR A 57 26.98 -31.63 15.61
N THR A 58 27.01 -30.30 15.70
CA THR A 58 27.95 -29.58 16.56
C THR A 58 27.29 -28.43 17.32
N GLY A 59 27.98 -27.92 18.34
CA GLY A 59 27.49 -26.83 19.18
C GLY A 59 26.49 -27.23 20.27
N PRO A 60 26.17 -26.31 21.22
CA PRO A 60 25.08 -26.48 22.17
C PRO A 60 23.70 -26.73 21.52
N GLY A 61 23.50 -26.28 20.27
CA GLY A 61 22.30 -26.51 19.46
C GLY A 61 22.28 -27.82 18.67
N ASP A 62 23.14 -28.80 18.97
CA ASP A 62 23.19 -30.08 18.23
C ASP A 62 21.81 -30.77 18.17
N GLY A 63 21.39 -31.14 16.95
CA GLY A 63 20.09 -31.75 16.67
C GLY A 63 18.88 -30.82 16.78
N LYS A 64 19.09 -29.50 16.96
CA LYS A 64 18.03 -28.49 17.05
C LYS A 64 17.73 -27.81 15.72
N CYS A 65 16.49 -27.31 15.62
CA CYS A 65 15.97 -26.64 14.44
C CYS A 65 15.92 -25.13 14.64
N THR A 66 16.69 -24.40 13.82
CA THR A 66 16.67 -22.94 13.73
C THR A 66 15.82 -22.48 12.56
N LEU A 67 15.43 -21.20 12.54
CA LEU A 67 14.64 -20.64 11.45
C LEU A 67 15.29 -20.84 10.08
N ARG A 68 16.58 -20.49 9.90
CA ARG A 68 17.26 -20.66 8.62
C ARG A 68 17.21 -22.11 8.13
N ARG A 69 17.45 -23.07 9.04
CA ARG A 69 17.39 -24.50 8.71
C ARG A 69 15.99 -24.95 8.35
N ALA A 70 14.97 -24.42 9.01
CA ALA A 70 13.57 -24.69 8.70
C ALA A 70 13.16 -24.15 7.32
N LEU A 71 13.58 -22.94 6.96
CA LEU A 71 13.34 -22.36 5.64
C LEU A 71 14.00 -23.21 4.54
N ARG A 72 15.24 -23.65 4.78
CA ARG A 72 15.96 -24.52 3.86
C ARG A 72 15.32 -25.91 3.72
N GLU A 73 14.91 -26.50 4.83
CA GLU A 73 14.19 -27.78 4.83
C GLU A 73 12.86 -27.65 4.08
N ALA A 74 12.11 -26.58 4.30
CA ALA A 74 10.87 -26.31 3.58
C ALA A 74 11.10 -26.19 2.07
N GLY A 75 12.14 -25.46 1.64
CA GLY A 75 12.51 -25.35 0.23
C GLY A 75 13.04 -26.64 -0.40
N ALA A 76 13.59 -27.57 0.40
CA ALA A 76 13.98 -28.89 -0.07
C ALA A 76 12.76 -29.83 -0.21
N MET A 77 11.81 -29.73 0.73
CA MET A 77 10.62 -30.57 0.80
C MET A 77 9.47 -30.09 -0.09
N SER A 78 9.48 -28.83 -0.54
CA SER A 78 8.48 -28.31 -1.47
C SER A 78 8.50 -29.03 -2.82
N ASP A 79 9.66 -29.57 -3.20
CA ASP A 79 9.81 -30.32 -4.44
C ASP A 79 9.10 -31.68 -4.37
N ILE A 80 7.97 -31.79 -5.10
CA ILE A 80 7.16 -33.01 -5.15
C ILE A 80 7.92 -34.22 -5.71
N PHE A 81 8.98 -34.02 -6.51
CA PHE A 81 9.80 -35.11 -7.03
C PHE A 81 10.78 -35.64 -5.98
N GLN A 82 11.20 -34.78 -5.05
CA GLN A 82 12.06 -35.14 -3.94
C GLN A 82 11.27 -35.67 -2.74
N CYS A 83 10.15 -35.02 -2.43
CA CYS A 83 9.32 -35.31 -1.27
C CYS A 83 7.83 -35.44 -1.68
N PRO A 84 7.44 -36.54 -2.36
CA PRO A 84 6.05 -36.72 -2.79
C PRO A 84 5.09 -36.71 -1.60
N GLY A 85 4.15 -35.77 -1.61
CA GLY A 85 3.13 -35.63 -0.56
C GLY A 85 3.57 -34.86 0.69
N CYS A 86 4.74 -34.21 0.67
CA CYS A 86 5.21 -33.40 1.80
C CYS A 86 4.56 -32.02 1.86
N ALA A 87 4.25 -31.42 0.72
CA ALA A 87 3.40 -30.22 0.63
C ALA A 87 1.94 -30.55 1.02
N PRO A 88 1.21 -29.67 1.73
CA PRO A 88 1.66 -28.38 2.25
C PRO A 88 2.57 -28.49 3.48
N ILE A 89 3.52 -27.57 3.57
CA ILE A 89 4.51 -27.49 4.66
C ILE A 89 4.12 -26.35 5.59
N THR A 90 4.33 -26.51 6.88
CA THR A 90 4.13 -25.44 7.86
C THR A 90 5.28 -25.40 8.83
N ILE A 91 5.92 -24.24 8.90
CA ILE A 91 6.97 -23.91 9.86
C ILE A 91 6.27 -23.27 11.06
N VAL A 92 6.47 -23.87 12.23
CA VAL A 92 5.94 -23.38 13.51
C VAL A 92 7.07 -23.21 14.52
N PHE A 93 6.84 -22.34 15.51
CA PHE A 93 7.78 -22.09 16.59
C PHE A 93 7.26 -22.78 17.85
N ASN A 94 7.93 -23.85 18.26
CA ASN A 94 7.54 -24.64 19.41
C ASN A 94 8.77 -25.28 20.05
N GLY A 95 8.81 -25.35 21.38
CA GLY A 95 9.97 -25.86 22.12
C GLY A 95 11.02 -24.79 22.49
N LEU A 96 10.88 -23.56 21.99
CA LEU A 96 11.62 -22.40 22.48
C LEU A 96 11.24 -22.12 23.95
N ASN A 97 12.19 -22.23 24.87
CA ASN A 97 11.95 -21.98 26.31
C ASN A 97 13.03 -21.12 26.95
N GLY A 98 12.76 -19.82 27.16
CA GLY A 98 13.75 -18.82 27.56
C GLY A 98 14.10 -18.84 29.05
N SER A 99 13.96 -20.01 29.68
CA SER A 99 14.11 -20.19 31.12
C SER A 99 14.68 -21.56 31.52
N ASP A 100 15.05 -22.41 30.55
CA ASP A 100 15.60 -23.73 30.84
C ASP A 100 17.13 -23.73 31.04
N GLY A 101 17.76 -22.56 30.92
CA GLY A 101 19.20 -22.35 31.13
C GLY A 101 20.05 -22.71 29.93
N ASN A 102 19.44 -22.86 28.74
CA ASN A 102 20.15 -23.15 27.50
C ASN A 102 20.84 -21.91 26.91
N GLY A 103 21.70 -22.14 25.92
CA GLY A 103 22.52 -21.10 25.30
C GLY A 103 21.72 -20.05 24.54
N ASP A 104 20.50 -20.37 24.10
CA ASP A 104 19.62 -19.48 23.35
C ASP A 104 18.66 -18.67 24.22
N ASP A 105 18.59 -18.92 25.54
CA ASP A 105 17.77 -18.13 26.50
C ASP A 105 18.05 -16.63 26.45
N VAL A 106 19.27 -16.25 26.07
CA VAL A 106 19.68 -14.84 25.91
C VAL A 106 18.89 -14.10 24.84
N GLN A 107 18.23 -14.85 23.95
CA GLN A 107 17.39 -14.35 22.86
C GLN A 107 15.92 -14.19 23.25
N PHE A 108 15.55 -14.64 24.46
CA PHE A 108 14.23 -14.44 25.00
C PHE A 108 14.18 -13.18 25.85
N ASN A 109 13.38 -12.19 25.45
CA ASN A 109 13.21 -10.96 26.18
C ASN A 109 11.74 -10.53 26.16
N ASN A 110 11.22 -10.09 27.32
CA ASN A 110 9.86 -9.55 27.47
C ASN A 110 8.72 -10.41 26.89
N GLY A 111 8.86 -11.74 26.87
CA GLY A 111 7.82 -12.63 26.33
C GLY A 111 7.93 -12.89 24.82
N GLN A 112 8.99 -12.40 24.19
CA GLN A 112 9.28 -12.56 22.77
C GLN A 112 10.61 -13.27 22.57
N TRP A 113 10.72 -13.98 21.44
CA TRP A 113 11.97 -14.55 20.94
C TRP A 113 12.49 -13.71 19.81
N VAL A 114 13.72 -13.21 19.96
CA VAL A 114 14.47 -12.57 18.88
C VAL A 114 15.32 -13.65 18.22
N LEU A 115 15.13 -13.90 16.93
CA LEU A 115 15.80 -14.94 16.19
C LEU A 115 16.87 -14.29 15.31
N PRO A 116 18.12 -14.18 15.77
CA PRO A 116 19.18 -13.60 14.98
C PRO A 116 19.54 -14.56 13.84
N VAL A 117 19.48 -14.05 12.61
CA VAL A 117 19.95 -14.75 11.43
C VAL A 117 21.27 -14.10 11.02
N SER A 118 22.39 -14.66 11.52
CA SER A 118 23.72 -14.15 11.21
C SER A 118 24.24 -14.65 9.86
N ASP A 119 24.88 -13.75 9.11
CA ASP A 119 25.65 -14.01 7.91
C ASP A 119 27.14 -14.15 8.28
N ALA A 120 27.59 -15.37 8.56
CA ALA A 120 29.02 -15.59 8.49
C ALA A 120 29.46 -15.51 7.01
N GLY A 121 29.90 -14.31 6.61
CA GLY A 121 30.61 -13.97 5.37
C GLY A 121 30.46 -14.91 4.17
N ASN A 122 29.68 -14.47 3.18
CA ASN A 122 29.74 -14.85 1.76
C ASN A 122 29.08 -16.15 1.31
N ALA A 123 28.24 -16.82 2.12
CA ALA A 123 27.60 -18.05 1.64
C ALA A 123 26.14 -18.28 2.06
N SER A 124 25.66 -17.76 3.19
CA SER A 124 24.35 -18.20 3.71
C SER A 124 23.18 -17.51 3.03
N ASP A 125 22.54 -18.21 2.08
CA ASP A 125 21.26 -17.74 1.52
C ASP A 125 20.18 -17.75 2.61
N PHE A 126 19.65 -16.58 2.94
CA PHE A 126 18.48 -16.43 3.79
C PHE A 126 17.22 -16.26 2.93
N GLY A 127 16.45 -17.33 2.81
CA GLY A 127 15.25 -17.33 1.98
C GLY A 127 14.60 -18.68 1.81
N LEU A 128 13.44 -18.63 1.15
CA LEU A 128 12.65 -19.77 0.73
C LEU A 128 12.91 -20.01 -0.75
N PHE A 129 13.80 -20.95 -1.06
CA PHE A 129 14.19 -21.29 -2.42
C PHE A 129 14.08 -22.78 -2.65
N PRO A 130 13.75 -23.22 -3.87
CA PRO A 130 13.82 -24.61 -4.21
C PRO A 130 15.28 -25.08 -4.21
N GLN A 131 15.56 -26.20 -3.54
CA GLN A 131 16.95 -26.63 -3.35
C GLN A 131 17.49 -27.55 -4.46
N THR A 132 16.64 -28.09 -5.34
CA THR A 132 17.08 -29.06 -6.36
C THR A 132 16.61 -28.80 -7.80
N ILE A 133 15.54 -28.02 -8.00
CA ILE A 133 15.01 -27.63 -9.31
C ILE A 133 14.63 -26.14 -9.30
N THR A 134 14.45 -25.53 -10.47
CA THR A 134 14.30 -24.06 -10.60
C THR A 134 12.85 -23.57 -10.57
N ASP A 135 11.87 -24.43 -10.33
CA ASP A 135 10.45 -24.06 -10.38
C ASP A 135 9.61 -25.07 -9.57
N VAL A 136 9.06 -24.63 -8.43
CA VAL A 136 8.36 -25.50 -7.48
C VAL A 136 7.21 -24.76 -6.81
N ASP A 137 6.01 -25.33 -6.92
CA ASP A 137 4.87 -24.92 -6.13
C ASP A 137 5.12 -25.31 -4.67
N GLY A 138 5.22 -24.32 -3.79
CA GLY A 138 5.60 -24.53 -2.40
C GLY A 138 4.57 -23.97 -1.44
N PRO A 139 3.38 -24.60 -1.28
CA PRO A 139 2.42 -24.18 -0.27
C PRO A 139 3.06 -24.33 1.11
N ILE A 140 3.65 -23.23 1.58
CA ILE A 140 4.49 -23.13 2.76
C ILE A 140 3.88 -22.03 3.61
N ASN A 141 3.58 -22.40 4.85
CA ASN A 141 3.12 -21.45 5.85
C ASN A 141 4.22 -21.24 6.88
N LEU A 142 4.74 -20.02 7.00
CA LEU A 142 5.59 -19.57 8.10
C LEU A 142 4.72 -18.82 9.10
N ILE A 143 4.34 -19.50 10.19
CA ILE A 143 3.33 -19.00 11.12
C ILE A 143 3.92 -18.86 12.51
N GLY A 144 3.97 -17.62 13.01
CA GLY A 144 4.25 -17.33 14.40
C GLY A 144 3.08 -17.69 15.32
N PRO A 145 3.28 -17.72 16.64
CA PRO A 145 2.19 -17.83 17.61
C PRO A 145 1.10 -16.79 17.32
N PRO A 146 -0.20 -17.16 17.39
CA PRO A 146 -1.28 -16.23 17.08
C PRO A 146 -1.21 -14.98 17.95
N VAL A 147 -1.17 -13.83 17.27
CA VAL A 147 -1.35 -12.48 17.82
C VAL A 147 -2.30 -11.73 16.89
N ASP A 148 -2.82 -10.59 17.31
CA ASP A 148 -3.55 -9.66 16.45
C ASP A 148 -2.88 -8.30 16.58
N VAL A 149 -2.03 -7.96 15.61
CA VAL A 149 -1.10 -6.85 15.75
C VAL A 149 -1.82 -5.50 15.79
N GLN A 150 -2.97 -5.39 15.13
CA GLN A 150 -3.74 -4.14 15.05
C GLN A 150 -4.93 -4.08 16.01
N ASN A 151 -5.64 -5.19 16.28
CA ASN A 151 -6.81 -5.10 17.18
C ASN A 151 -6.42 -5.17 18.66
N ASN A 152 -5.31 -5.84 18.98
CA ASN A 152 -4.84 -5.97 20.37
C ASN A 152 -3.57 -5.15 20.64
N ASN A 153 -3.01 -4.48 19.62
CA ASN A 153 -1.71 -3.79 19.69
C ASN A 153 -0.62 -4.71 20.28
N GLU A 154 -0.61 -5.99 19.90
CA GLU A 154 0.32 -6.98 20.43
C GLU A 154 1.44 -7.23 19.42
N MET A 155 2.67 -6.94 19.82
CA MET A 155 3.84 -7.30 19.02
C MET A 155 3.93 -8.83 18.83
N PRO A 156 4.37 -9.32 17.66
CA PRO A 156 4.63 -10.73 17.43
C PRO A 156 5.56 -11.34 18.49
N LYS A 157 5.28 -12.59 18.87
CA LYS A 157 6.08 -13.35 19.85
C LYS A 157 7.39 -13.87 19.27
N ILE A 158 7.48 -13.90 17.95
CA ILE A 158 8.67 -14.27 17.20
C ILE A 158 9.08 -13.05 16.40
N MET A 159 10.26 -12.53 16.72
CA MET A 159 10.91 -11.43 16.03
C MET A 159 12.10 -12.02 15.26
N ILE A 160 12.21 -11.75 13.97
CA ILE A 160 13.37 -12.13 13.16
C ILE A 160 14.29 -10.93 13.12
N GLU A 161 15.54 -11.12 13.51
CA GLU A 161 16.58 -10.10 13.46
C GLU A 161 17.59 -10.46 12.38
N SER A 162 17.63 -9.69 11.31
CA SER A 162 18.61 -9.87 10.23
C SER A 162 18.88 -8.54 9.53
N GLY A 163 20.16 -8.29 9.22
CA GLY A 163 20.54 -7.23 8.28
C GLY A 163 20.31 -7.61 6.82
N GLU A 164 19.96 -8.88 6.56
CA GLU A 164 19.73 -9.42 5.22
C GLU A 164 18.25 -9.41 4.85
N THR A 165 18.00 -9.50 3.55
CA THR A 165 16.66 -9.59 2.99
C THR A 165 16.19 -11.04 2.93
N LEU A 166 14.97 -11.33 3.39
CA LEU A 166 14.34 -12.63 3.16
C LEU A 166 13.83 -12.70 1.71
N LEU A 167 14.47 -13.54 0.91
CA LEU A 167 14.03 -13.79 -0.47
C LEU A 167 13.00 -14.93 -0.48
N ILE A 168 11.88 -14.73 -1.18
CA ILE A 168 10.85 -15.75 -1.40
C ILE A 168 10.83 -16.08 -2.90
N GLU A 169 11.39 -17.23 -3.27
CA GLU A 169 11.46 -17.76 -4.64
C GLU A 169 10.63 -19.05 -4.79
N LEU A 170 9.51 -19.13 -4.05
CA LEU A 170 8.52 -20.20 -4.12
C LEU A 170 7.12 -19.58 -4.18
N SER A 171 6.23 -20.18 -4.96
CA SER A 171 4.82 -19.79 -5.03
C SER A 171 4.01 -20.34 -3.85
N ASP A 172 2.85 -19.74 -3.57
CA ASP A 172 1.89 -20.16 -2.52
C ASP A 172 2.44 -20.05 -1.07
N VAL A 173 3.24 -19.02 -0.80
CA VAL A 173 3.84 -18.80 0.52
C VAL A 173 2.96 -17.88 1.38
N THR A 174 2.66 -18.30 2.60
CA THR A 174 2.03 -17.44 3.62
C THR A 174 2.99 -17.16 4.76
N ILE A 175 3.19 -15.88 5.10
CA ILE A 175 3.90 -15.44 6.31
C ILE A 175 2.92 -14.68 7.20
N GLN A 176 2.81 -15.11 8.45
CA GLN A 176 1.84 -14.55 9.39
C GLN A 176 2.35 -14.49 10.84
N SER A 177 2.00 -13.41 11.55
CA SER A 177 2.26 -13.25 12.98
C SER A 177 3.74 -13.30 13.32
N ILE A 178 4.56 -12.69 12.47
CA ILE A 178 6.00 -12.57 12.62
C ILE A 178 6.37 -11.09 12.71
N GLY A 179 7.30 -10.76 13.59
CA GLY A 179 7.91 -9.44 13.62
C GLY A 179 9.25 -9.47 12.92
N PHE A 180 9.57 -8.40 12.21
CA PHE A 180 10.83 -8.19 11.51
C PHE A 180 11.53 -7.03 12.20
N TYR A 181 12.56 -7.38 12.97
CA TYR A 181 13.38 -6.43 13.71
C TYR A 181 14.13 -5.54 12.72
N GLY A 182 14.41 -4.29 13.13
CA GLY A 182 14.94 -3.23 12.27
C GLY A 182 15.97 -3.70 11.23
N GLY A 183 15.79 -3.29 9.98
CA GLY A 183 16.73 -3.53 8.88
C GLY A 183 16.22 -4.50 7.82
N MET A 184 15.26 -5.34 8.19
CA MET A 184 14.89 -6.49 7.38
C MET A 184 13.80 -6.17 6.35
N SER A 185 14.06 -6.59 5.10
CA SER A 185 13.08 -6.54 4.01
C SER A 185 12.68 -7.94 3.54
N ILE A 186 11.51 -8.04 2.91
CA ILE A 186 11.07 -9.25 2.20
C ILE A 186 11.04 -8.97 0.71
N HIS A 187 11.69 -9.83 -0.08
CA HIS A 187 11.55 -9.80 -1.53
C HIS A 187 10.66 -10.96 -2.01
N ALA A 188 9.41 -10.64 -2.36
CA ALA A 188 8.45 -11.54 -2.98
C ALA A 188 8.75 -11.71 -4.47
N LYS A 189 9.29 -12.86 -4.88
CA LYS A 189 9.77 -13.07 -6.26
C LYS A 189 8.92 -14.02 -7.10
N GLU A 190 7.90 -14.64 -6.52
CA GLU A 190 6.98 -15.57 -7.18
C GLU A 190 5.52 -15.26 -6.77
N GLU A 191 4.56 -16.00 -7.32
CA GLU A 191 3.13 -15.72 -7.23
C GLU A 191 2.45 -16.25 -5.95
N ASN A 192 1.24 -15.74 -5.67
CA ASN A 192 0.36 -16.16 -4.57
C ASN A 192 1.01 -16.08 -3.17
N ILE A 193 1.77 -15.00 -2.93
CA ILE A 193 2.38 -14.74 -1.63
C ILE A 193 1.40 -13.95 -0.76
N THR A 194 1.23 -14.37 0.49
CA THR A 194 0.43 -13.66 1.50
C THR A 194 1.30 -13.25 2.68
N LEU A 195 1.34 -11.95 2.97
CA LEU A 195 2.05 -11.35 4.10
C LEU A 195 1.03 -10.63 4.97
N GLN A 196 0.79 -11.17 6.17
CA GLN A 196 -0.30 -10.65 7.00
C GLN A 196 -0.01 -10.60 8.49
N ASN A 197 -0.67 -9.66 9.18
CA ASN A 197 -0.70 -9.60 10.64
C ASN A 197 0.71 -9.67 11.25
N SER A 198 1.63 -8.92 10.67
CA SER A 198 3.06 -8.92 10.96
C SER A 198 3.57 -7.49 11.15
N THR A 199 4.74 -7.31 11.78
CA THR A 199 5.31 -5.99 12.09
C THR A 199 6.70 -5.83 11.50
N TRP A 200 7.07 -4.63 11.04
CA TRP A 200 8.42 -4.32 10.55
C TRP A 200 8.97 -3.07 11.22
N GLY A 201 10.27 -3.11 11.54
CA GLY A 201 11.06 -1.94 11.93
C GLY A 201 10.87 -1.46 13.36
N LEU A 202 9.93 -2.03 14.10
CA LEU A 202 9.69 -1.70 15.50
C LEU A 202 10.51 -2.59 16.45
N GLY A 203 10.86 -2.02 17.60
CA GLY A 203 11.48 -2.73 18.72
C GLY A 203 10.52 -3.72 19.38
N PRO A 204 10.97 -4.52 20.37
CA PRO A 204 10.18 -5.57 20.97
C PRO A 204 8.92 -5.04 21.70
N ASP A 205 9.00 -3.82 22.24
CA ASP A 205 7.86 -3.14 22.87
C ASP A 205 6.91 -2.46 21.87
N GLY A 206 7.30 -2.37 20.60
CA GLY A 206 6.52 -1.78 19.52
C GLY A 206 6.46 -0.25 19.53
N MET A 207 7.16 0.42 20.43
CA MET A 207 7.02 1.87 20.64
C MET A 207 8.12 2.70 19.96
N GLU A 208 9.25 2.08 19.65
CA GLU A 208 10.40 2.74 19.01
C GLU A 208 10.74 2.11 17.65
N ILE A 209 11.29 2.93 16.76
CA ILE A 209 11.88 2.46 15.50
C ILE A 209 13.29 1.98 15.80
N VAL A 210 13.61 0.77 15.33
CA VAL A 210 14.96 0.22 15.43
C VAL A 210 15.72 0.48 14.13
N ILE A 211 16.87 1.15 14.26
CA ILE A 211 17.83 1.34 13.17
C ILE A 211 18.85 0.21 13.24
N ALA A 212 18.96 -0.58 12.18
CA ALA A 212 19.75 -1.81 12.16
C ALA A 212 21.26 -1.54 12.30
N GLU A 213 21.78 -0.53 11.60
CA GLU A 213 23.21 -0.23 11.55
C GLU A 213 23.50 1.28 11.71
N PRO A 214 23.21 1.86 12.88
CA PRO A 214 23.36 3.29 13.12
C PRO A 214 24.80 3.80 12.95
N GLU A 215 25.80 2.92 13.07
CA GLU A 215 27.23 3.28 12.98
C GLU A 215 27.78 3.27 11.54
N PHE A 216 27.08 2.63 10.59
CA PHE A 216 27.62 2.36 9.25
C PHE A 216 26.72 2.82 8.10
N ASN A 217 25.40 2.81 8.29
CA ASN A 217 24.45 3.21 7.26
C ASN A 217 23.11 3.64 7.87
N ILE A 218 23.07 4.89 8.34
CA ILE A 218 21.83 5.50 8.84
C ILE A 218 20.76 5.69 7.77
N ASP A 219 21.12 5.62 6.47
CA ASP A 219 20.16 5.68 5.37
C ASP A 219 19.26 4.40 5.37
N ASN A 220 19.70 3.34 6.07
CA ASN A 220 18.97 2.09 6.23
C ASN A 220 18.14 2.06 7.52
N LEU A 221 17.30 3.09 7.70
CA LEU A 221 16.22 3.09 8.68
C LEU A 221 15.37 1.83 8.43
N ALA A 222 15.22 0.97 9.44
CA ALA A 222 14.49 -0.32 9.39
C ALA A 222 14.61 -1.21 8.11
N GLY A 223 15.55 -0.98 7.21
CA GLY A 223 15.69 -1.67 5.92
C GLY A 223 15.37 -0.77 4.72
N ASN A 224 15.91 -1.09 3.54
CA ASN A 224 15.61 -0.32 2.31
C ASN A 224 14.12 -0.40 1.95
N HIS A 225 13.47 -1.54 2.15
CA HIS A 225 12.03 -1.74 1.94
C HIS A 225 11.44 -2.51 3.11
N GLY A 226 10.14 -2.40 3.36
CA GLY A 226 9.45 -3.42 4.17
C GLY A 226 9.22 -4.68 3.34
N ILE A 227 8.46 -4.51 2.26
CA ILE A 227 8.11 -5.55 1.29
C ILE A 227 8.40 -5.02 -0.11
N LEU A 228 9.24 -5.72 -0.87
CA LEU A 228 9.46 -5.49 -2.29
C LEU A 228 8.96 -6.71 -3.06
N SER A 229 8.26 -6.49 -4.15
CA SER A 229 7.93 -7.57 -5.08
C SER A 229 8.60 -7.39 -6.43
N THR A 230 8.87 -8.51 -7.11
CA THR A 230 9.36 -8.51 -8.50
C THR A 230 8.20 -8.54 -9.49
N ASN A 231 8.51 -8.44 -10.78
CA ASN A 231 7.53 -8.50 -11.86
C ASN A 231 6.79 -9.84 -12.00
N LYS A 232 7.13 -10.85 -11.18
CA LYS A 232 6.46 -12.15 -11.13
C LYS A 232 5.46 -12.31 -9.99
N ALA A 233 5.43 -11.38 -9.04
CA ALA A 233 4.64 -11.53 -7.82
C ALA A 233 3.14 -11.25 -8.03
N GLU A 234 2.51 -12.01 -8.92
CA GLU A 234 1.08 -11.96 -9.13
C GLU A 234 0.33 -12.44 -7.89
N ASN A 235 -0.86 -11.87 -7.67
CA ASN A 235 -1.74 -12.19 -6.54
C ASN A 235 -1.08 -12.03 -5.15
N LEU A 236 -0.10 -11.12 -5.02
CA LEU A 236 0.47 -10.75 -3.72
C LEU A 236 -0.62 -10.11 -2.84
N LEU A 237 -0.77 -10.60 -1.61
CA LEU A 237 -1.65 -10.02 -0.59
C LEU A 237 -0.80 -9.51 0.58
N VAL A 238 -0.82 -8.20 0.82
CA VAL A 238 -0.19 -7.54 1.97
C VAL A 238 -1.30 -6.94 2.82
N GLN A 239 -1.60 -7.54 3.98
CA GLN A 239 -2.73 -7.08 4.80
C GLN A 239 -2.55 -7.08 6.31
N ASN A 240 -3.20 -6.13 6.99
CA ASN A 240 -3.23 -6.01 8.44
C ASN A 240 -1.82 -5.96 9.08
N ASN A 241 -0.85 -5.39 8.37
CA ASN A 241 0.52 -5.26 8.86
C ASN A 241 0.76 -3.88 9.48
N ILE A 242 1.81 -3.79 10.31
CA ILE A 242 2.38 -2.51 10.74
C ILE A 242 3.79 -2.41 10.17
N ILE A 243 4.03 -1.45 9.27
CA ILE A 243 5.32 -1.31 8.56
C ILE A 243 5.87 0.08 8.81
N THR A 244 6.97 0.14 9.56
CA THR A 244 7.54 1.42 10.00
C THR A 244 9.03 1.47 9.74
N GLY A 245 9.51 2.64 9.35
CA GLY A 245 10.93 2.91 9.19
C GLY A 245 11.50 2.58 7.82
N ALA A 246 10.74 2.01 6.88
CA ALA A 246 11.27 1.61 5.57
C ALA A 246 11.88 2.78 4.79
N GLY A 247 13.18 2.73 4.50
CA GLY A 247 13.95 3.83 3.91
C GLY A 247 13.48 4.26 2.51
N THR A 248 13.01 3.32 1.67
CA THR A 248 12.55 3.58 0.30
C THR A 248 11.04 3.55 0.18
N TYR A 249 10.40 2.40 0.49
CA TYR A 249 8.94 2.22 0.55
C TYR A 249 8.59 1.09 1.52
N ALA A 250 7.51 1.26 2.28
CA ALA A 250 6.95 0.21 3.12
C ALA A 250 6.48 -0.99 2.28
N VAL A 251 5.80 -0.71 1.16
CA VAL A 251 5.41 -1.71 0.17
C VAL A 251 5.76 -1.20 -1.22
N GLU A 252 6.59 -1.96 -1.93
CA GLU A 252 6.93 -1.71 -3.32
C GLU A 252 6.47 -2.86 -4.23
N VAL A 253 5.67 -2.51 -5.24
CA VAL A 253 5.16 -3.44 -6.24
C VAL A 253 5.78 -3.16 -7.59
N SER A 254 6.53 -4.13 -8.11
CA SER A 254 7.17 -4.03 -9.43
C SER A 254 6.15 -4.06 -10.56
N SER A 255 6.51 -3.38 -11.65
CA SER A 255 5.72 -3.35 -12.90
C SER A 255 5.39 -4.75 -13.42
N GLN A 256 4.27 -4.87 -14.15
CA GLN A 256 3.75 -6.10 -14.79
C GLN A 256 3.02 -7.07 -13.86
N THR A 257 2.95 -6.79 -12.56
CA THR A 257 2.16 -7.59 -11.62
C THR A 257 0.67 -7.33 -11.77
N MET A 258 -0.12 -8.35 -11.46
CA MET A 258 -1.59 -8.32 -11.47
C MET A 258 -2.15 -8.93 -10.19
N GLY A 259 -3.37 -8.52 -9.83
CA GLY A 259 -4.11 -9.11 -8.70
C GLY A 259 -3.53 -8.80 -7.33
N VAL A 260 -2.59 -7.85 -7.22
CA VAL A 260 -1.97 -7.45 -5.96
C VAL A 260 -2.95 -6.63 -5.11
N GLN A 261 -2.96 -6.93 -3.82
CA GLN A 261 -3.83 -6.31 -2.83
C GLN A 261 -3.01 -5.82 -1.64
N VAL A 262 -3.11 -4.53 -1.33
CA VAL A 262 -2.47 -3.89 -0.17
C VAL A 262 -3.58 -3.32 0.71
N LEU A 263 -3.97 -4.06 1.74
CA LEU A 263 -5.23 -3.85 2.46
C LEU A 263 -5.00 -3.60 3.96
N SER A 264 -5.60 -2.56 4.52
CA SER A 264 -5.68 -2.38 5.98
C SER A 264 -4.32 -2.40 6.69
N ASN A 265 -3.24 -1.92 6.07
CA ASN A 265 -1.94 -1.80 6.71
C ASN A 265 -1.82 -0.45 7.42
N TRP A 266 -1.07 -0.42 8.53
CA TRP A 266 -0.63 0.82 9.17
C TRP A 266 0.83 1.05 8.80
N ILE A 267 1.13 2.21 8.21
CA ILE A 267 2.45 2.54 7.69
C ILE A 267 2.97 3.79 8.38
N GLY A 268 4.17 3.68 8.93
CA GLY A 268 4.85 4.78 9.61
C GLY A 268 4.32 5.08 11.01
N THR A 269 3.65 4.13 11.66
CA THR A 269 3.11 4.27 13.03
C THR A 269 3.81 3.33 14.01
N ASP A 270 3.62 3.54 15.31
CA ASP A 270 3.97 2.56 16.33
C ASP A 270 2.97 1.39 16.37
N ILE A 271 3.14 0.45 17.31
CA ILE A 271 2.25 -0.71 17.52
C ILE A 271 0.81 -0.31 17.91
N ASN A 272 0.60 0.91 18.41
CA ASN A 272 -0.72 1.44 18.74
C ASN A 272 -1.37 2.16 17.56
N GLY A 273 -0.70 2.20 16.41
CA GLY A 273 -1.15 2.93 15.25
C GLY A 273 -0.99 4.45 15.39
N GLN A 274 -0.18 4.91 16.35
CA GLN A 274 0.05 6.32 16.62
C GLN A 274 1.41 6.77 16.07
N VAL A 275 1.55 8.07 15.85
CA VAL A 275 2.86 8.69 15.61
C VAL A 275 3.23 9.47 16.87
N PRO A 276 4.40 9.21 17.50
CA PRO A 276 4.84 10.00 18.64
C PRO A 276 4.87 11.49 18.33
N LEU A 277 4.71 12.32 19.36
CA LEU A 277 4.71 13.78 19.18
C LEU A 277 6.08 14.26 18.67
N VAL A 278 6.15 14.59 17.38
CA VAL A 278 7.34 15.19 16.76
C VAL A 278 7.24 16.73 16.81
N PRO A 279 8.22 17.43 17.38
CA PRO A 279 8.30 18.89 17.30
C PRO A 279 8.25 19.41 15.86
N ASP A 280 7.54 20.51 15.60
CA ASP A 280 7.33 21.01 14.22
C ASP A 280 8.64 21.33 13.47
N VAL A 281 9.70 21.70 14.20
CA VAL A 281 11.03 21.97 13.62
C VAL A 281 11.75 20.72 13.12
N LEU A 282 11.31 19.54 13.57
CA LEU A 282 11.85 18.23 13.22
C LEU A 282 10.99 17.52 12.15
N LYS A 283 9.72 17.92 12.00
CA LYS A 283 8.83 17.39 10.96
C LYS A 283 9.37 17.69 9.56
N CYS A 284 9.63 16.63 8.80
CA CYS A 284 10.12 16.69 7.44
C CYS A 284 11.46 17.42 7.28
N ARG A 285 12.26 17.45 8.35
CA ARG A 285 13.60 18.01 8.31
C ARG A 285 14.43 17.35 7.21
N THR A 286 15.26 18.15 6.57
CA THR A 286 16.23 17.71 5.56
C THR A 286 17.64 17.92 6.08
N PHE A 287 18.57 17.09 5.63
CA PHE A 287 19.97 17.13 6.04
C PHE A 287 20.85 17.67 4.91
N THR A 288 22.05 18.14 5.25
CA THR A 288 23.00 18.64 4.24
C THR A 288 23.72 17.52 3.49
N THR A 289 23.79 16.34 4.09
CA THR A 289 24.32 15.10 3.52
C THR A 289 23.22 14.03 3.58
N ILE A 290 23.25 13.07 2.65
CA ILE A 290 22.32 11.93 2.66
C ILE A 290 22.56 11.00 3.86
N SER A 291 23.77 11.01 4.42
CA SER A 291 24.14 10.34 5.66
C SER A 291 24.61 11.38 6.69
N PRO A 292 23.70 12.03 7.46
CA PRO A 292 24.07 12.81 8.64
C PRO A 292 24.89 12.01 9.68
N ASP A 293 25.57 12.68 10.62
CA ASP A 293 26.13 11.98 11.78
C ASP A 293 24.97 11.57 12.72
N ILE A 294 25.08 10.47 13.46
CA ILE A 294 24.06 10.10 14.45
C ILE A 294 23.84 11.21 15.49
N SER A 295 24.87 12.01 15.76
CA SER A 295 24.77 13.18 16.63
C SER A 295 23.97 14.35 16.03
N ASP A 296 23.63 14.31 14.74
CA ASP A 296 22.73 15.27 14.10
C ASP A 296 21.26 14.84 14.22
N LEU A 297 20.99 13.58 14.54
CA LEU A 297 19.65 13.04 14.76
C LEU A 297 19.15 13.42 16.15
N ASP A 298 17.87 13.76 16.24
CA ASP A 298 17.21 14.07 17.52
C ASP A 298 16.36 12.88 17.94
N ASP A 299 16.44 12.46 19.20
CA ASP A 299 15.65 11.32 19.72
C ASP A 299 14.12 11.56 19.62
N ALA A 300 13.69 12.82 19.44
CA ALA A 300 12.29 13.17 19.20
C ALA A 300 11.88 13.11 17.72
N GLU A 301 12.79 12.80 16.80
CA GLU A 301 12.43 12.54 15.40
C GLU A 301 11.77 11.18 15.23
N TRP A 302 10.71 11.16 14.42
CA TRP A 302 10.08 9.94 14.00
C TRP A 302 10.35 9.70 12.52
N PHE A 303 11.20 8.73 12.23
CA PHE A 303 11.53 8.34 10.86
C PHE A 303 10.60 7.23 10.37
N GLY A 304 9.31 7.51 10.22
CA GLY A 304 8.31 6.52 9.81
C GLY A 304 8.59 5.87 8.44
N GLY A 305 9.54 6.41 7.67
CA GLY A 305 9.96 5.89 6.38
C GLY A 305 9.14 6.48 5.25
N ALA A 306 8.80 5.62 4.29
CA ALA A 306 8.04 5.97 3.09
C ALA A 306 6.82 5.06 2.91
N GLY A 307 5.86 5.53 2.12
CA GLY A 307 4.57 4.88 1.95
C GLY A 307 4.58 3.73 0.93
N ILE A 308 3.61 3.73 0.02
CA ILE A 308 3.41 2.67 -0.97
C ILE A 308 3.83 3.16 -2.36
N SER A 309 4.59 2.34 -3.08
CA SER A 309 4.85 2.51 -4.51
C SER A 309 4.41 1.25 -5.23
N ALA A 310 3.49 1.35 -6.20
CA ALA A 310 2.98 0.16 -6.84
C ALA A 310 2.79 0.33 -8.35
N ALA A 311 3.37 -0.57 -9.14
CA ALA A 311 3.22 -0.57 -10.58
C ALA A 311 2.60 -1.89 -11.05
N GLY A 312 1.63 -1.84 -11.98
CA GLY A 312 0.98 -3.06 -12.48
C GLY A 312 -0.38 -2.82 -13.11
N THR A 313 -1.27 -3.79 -13.02
CA THR A 313 -2.65 -3.66 -13.51
C THR A 313 -3.64 -4.24 -12.51
N GLY A 314 -4.74 -3.54 -12.26
CA GLY A 314 -5.81 -4.08 -11.41
C GLY A 314 -5.48 -4.13 -9.92
N LEU A 315 -4.49 -3.35 -9.47
CA LEU A 315 -4.07 -3.30 -8.06
C LEU A 315 -5.19 -2.74 -7.17
N MET A 316 -5.35 -3.32 -5.98
CA MET A 316 -6.28 -2.83 -4.95
C MET A 316 -5.49 -2.34 -3.74
N ILE A 317 -5.58 -1.05 -3.43
CA ILE A 317 -4.91 -0.41 -2.30
C ILE A 317 -5.99 0.25 -1.45
N MET A 318 -6.41 -0.41 -0.38
CA MET A 318 -7.60 0.00 0.36
C MET A 318 -7.41 -0.02 1.87
N ASP A 319 -8.13 0.88 2.54
CA ASP A 319 -8.27 0.93 4.00
C ASP A 319 -6.94 1.06 4.76
N ASN A 320 -5.86 1.53 4.10
CA ASN A 320 -4.56 1.69 4.75
C ASN A 320 -4.49 3.02 5.52
N VAL A 321 -3.78 3.03 6.65
CA VAL A 321 -3.41 4.24 7.39
C VAL A 321 -1.94 4.52 7.10
N ILE A 322 -1.62 5.69 6.58
CA ILE A 322 -0.27 6.08 6.16
C ILE A 322 0.08 7.40 6.82
N ALA A 323 0.92 7.36 7.86
CA ALA A 323 1.13 8.50 8.74
C ALA A 323 2.61 8.63 9.14
N GLY A 324 3.05 9.83 9.54
CA GLY A 324 4.39 10.02 10.10
C GLY A 324 5.54 9.73 9.11
N LEU A 325 5.27 9.82 7.80
CA LEU A 325 6.26 9.51 6.77
C LEU A 325 7.39 10.53 6.75
N GLN A 326 8.56 10.11 7.21
CA GLN A 326 9.79 10.87 7.19
C GLN A 326 10.96 9.90 7.04
N SER A 327 11.85 10.20 6.10
CA SER A 327 13.11 9.50 5.89
C SER A 327 14.27 10.48 6.00
N ILE A 328 15.46 9.95 6.30
CA ILE A 328 16.70 10.71 6.21
C ILE A 328 16.95 11.03 4.73
N ARG A 329 17.09 12.32 4.43
CA ARG A 329 17.22 12.81 3.05
C ARG A 329 17.96 14.14 3.00
N SER A 330 18.58 14.42 1.86
CA SER A 330 19.24 15.70 1.64
C SER A 330 18.24 16.82 1.31
N THR A 331 18.69 18.07 1.39
CA THR A 331 17.90 19.25 0.98
C THR A 331 17.49 19.25 -0.49
N ASN A 332 18.12 18.42 -1.33
CA ASN A 332 17.84 18.35 -2.77
C ASN A 332 16.98 17.14 -3.14
N ASP A 333 16.68 16.27 -2.17
CA ASP A 333 15.91 15.06 -2.43
C ASP A 333 14.42 15.35 -2.36
N THR A 334 13.69 14.73 -3.27
CA THR A 334 12.22 14.75 -3.29
C THR A 334 11.72 13.85 -2.15
N PRO A 335 10.89 14.36 -1.24
CA PRO A 335 10.19 13.52 -0.27
C PRO A 335 9.42 12.38 -0.96
N PRO A 336 9.45 11.15 -0.43
CA PRO A 336 8.63 10.07 -0.95
C PRO A 336 7.15 10.45 -0.78
N GLN A 337 6.35 10.21 -1.81
CA GLN A 337 4.90 10.32 -1.73
C GLN A 337 4.33 9.25 -0.80
N ALA A 338 3.17 9.51 -0.19
CA ALA A 338 2.51 8.54 0.66
C ALA A 338 1.96 7.35 -0.14
N LEU A 339 1.43 7.60 -1.33
CA LEU A 339 0.93 6.55 -2.22
C LEU A 339 1.22 6.94 -3.67
N THR A 340 2.00 6.11 -4.37
CA THR A 340 2.23 6.25 -5.81
C THR A 340 1.79 4.98 -6.54
N VAL A 341 0.99 5.13 -7.60
CA VAL A 341 0.65 4.02 -8.49
C VAL A 341 0.94 4.29 -9.95
N PHE A 342 1.40 3.27 -10.66
CA PHE A 342 1.67 3.30 -12.10
C PHE A 342 1.00 2.15 -12.82
N GLY A 343 0.41 2.41 -13.98
CA GLY A 343 -0.19 1.39 -14.84
C GLY A 343 -1.66 1.66 -15.07
N SER A 344 -2.54 0.67 -14.84
CA SER A 344 -3.97 0.83 -15.16
C SER A 344 -4.89 0.03 -14.24
N MET A 345 -6.14 0.47 -14.17
CA MET A 345 -7.29 -0.15 -13.53
C MET A 345 -7.12 -0.36 -12.02
N HIS A 346 -6.42 0.57 -11.37
CA HIS A 346 -6.20 0.53 -9.92
C HIS A 346 -7.42 1.00 -9.15
N THR A 347 -7.66 0.40 -8.00
CA THR A 347 -8.60 0.90 -6.99
C THR A 347 -7.80 1.40 -5.79
N ILE A 348 -7.91 2.68 -5.48
CA ILE A 348 -7.33 3.36 -4.33
C ILE A 348 -8.49 3.92 -3.53
N GLU A 349 -8.88 3.24 -2.47
CA GLU A 349 -10.14 3.49 -1.77
C GLU A 349 -9.99 3.49 -0.25
N ASN A 350 -10.67 4.43 0.44
CA ASN A 350 -10.74 4.48 1.90
C ASN A 350 -9.38 4.54 2.62
N ASN A 351 -8.31 4.97 1.96
CA ASN A 351 -7.02 5.15 2.63
C ASN A 351 -7.03 6.46 3.43
N VAL A 352 -6.36 6.47 4.58
CA VAL A 352 -6.17 7.63 5.43
C VAL A 352 -4.70 8.01 5.40
N ILE A 353 -4.39 9.20 4.91
CA ILE A 353 -3.03 9.70 4.73
C ILE A 353 -2.81 10.93 5.60
N GLY A 354 -1.79 10.86 6.46
CA GLY A 354 -1.39 11.95 7.35
C GLY A 354 -2.22 12.09 8.64
N GLN A 355 -3.14 11.17 8.88
CA GLN A 355 -3.73 10.95 10.20
C GLN A 355 -3.33 9.59 10.75
N ASP A 356 -3.22 9.49 12.06
CA ASP A 356 -3.06 8.22 12.77
C ASP A 356 -4.42 7.50 12.94
N ILE A 357 -4.47 6.34 13.62
CA ILE A 357 -5.75 5.61 13.75
C ILE A 357 -6.81 6.33 14.61
N ASN A 358 -6.37 7.28 15.45
CA ASN A 358 -7.29 8.06 16.27
C ASN A 358 -7.88 9.25 15.49
N GLY A 359 -7.38 9.50 14.27
CA GLY A 359 -7.71 10.67 13.47
C GLY A 359 -6.90 11.91 13.87
N ASP A 360 -5.81 11.76 14.63
CA ASP A 360 -4.95 12.89 14.98
C ASP A 360 -4.07 13.25 13.77
N THR A 361 -4.05 14.54 13.41
CA THR A 361 -3.23 15.07 12.31
C THR A 361 -1.74 15.00 12.66
N VAL A 362 -1.00 14.21 11.90
CA VAL A 362 0.45 14.01 12.05
C VAL A 362 1.23 14.42 10.80
N GLY A 363 0.56 14.33 9.64
CA GLY A 363 1.06 14.68 8.31
C GLY A 363 1.97 13.64 7.68
N VAL A 364 2.32 13.92 6.42
CA VAL A 364 3.29 13.17 5.63
C VAL A 364 4.19 14.14 4.87
N CYS A 365 5.47 13.79 4.69
CA CYS A 365 6.42 14.74 4.12
C CYS A 365 6.40 14.90 2.60
N GLY A 366 5.70 14.02 1.88
CA GLY A 366 5.48 14.12 0.45
C GLY A 366 4.01 14.22 0.09
N GLN A 367 3.74 14.15 -1.21
CA GLN A 367 2.39 14.25 -1.77
C GLN A 367 1.52 13.08 -1.29
N GLY A 368 0.22 13.30 -1.16
CA GLY A 368 -0.72 12.28 -0.70
C GLY A 368 -0.81 11.13 -1.69
N ILE A 369 -1.48 11.35 -2.82
CA ILE A 369 -1.69 10.32 -3.85
C ILE A 369 -1.13 10.81 -5.19
N LYS A 370 -0.28 9.99 -5.80
CA LYS A 370 0.15 10.17 -7.18
C LYS A 370 -0.27 8.94 -7.98
N PHE A 371 -0.90 9.15 -9.13
CA PHE A 371 -1.20 8.07 -10.05
C PHE A 371 -0.84 8.45 -11.48
N SER A 372 -0.48 7.44 -12.26
CA SER A 372 -0.14 7.60 -13.66
C SER A 372 -0.52 6.37 -14.46
N THR A 373 -0.78 6.63 -15.73
CA THR A 373 -0.95 5.63 -16.77
C THR A 373 0.36 4.85 -16.99
N GLN A 374 0.28 3.80 -17.81
CA GLN A 374 1.45 3.08 -18.28
C GLN A 374 2.31 3.98 -19.19
N THR A 375 3.63 3.95 -18.98
CA THR A 375 4.57 4.73 -19.81
C THR A 375 4.68 4.13 -21.23
N ASP A 376 4.98 4.94 -22.23
CA ASP A 376 5.24 4.52 -23.63
C ASP A 376 4.08 3.83 -24.37
N VAL A 377 2.84 4.07 -23.97
CA VAL A 377 1.67 3.58 -24.70
C VAL A 377 1.49 4.37 -26.01
N LEU A 378 1.35 3.65 -27.13
CA LEU A 378 1.20 4.23 -28.48
C LEU A 378 -0.25 4.28 -28.97
N GLU A 379 -1.19 3.66 -28.24
CA GLU A 379 -2.60 3.58 -28.59
C GLU A 379 -3.46 4.19 -27.47
N PRO A 380 -4.65 4.74 -27.76
CA PRO A 380 -5.58 5.20 -26.74
C PRO A 380 -5.95 4.09 -25.74
N GLU A 381 -5.61 4.26 -24.46
CA GLU A 381 -5.95 3.33 -23.39
C GLU A 381 -6.84 3.97 -22.31
N ASN A 382 -7.89 3.25 -21.94
CA ASN A 382 -8.69 3.61 -20.77
C ASN A 382 -7.92 3.15 -19.53
N ASN A 383 -7.40 4.10 -18.77
CA ASN A 383 -6.64 3.78 -17.57
C ASN A 383 -7.55 3.27 -16.47
N GLY A 384 -8.79 3.76 -16.35
CA GLY A 384 -9.77 3.20 -15.43
C GLY A 384 -9.38 3.23 -13.95
N HIS A 385 -8.51 4.14 -13.50
CA HIS A 385 -8.20 4.26 -12.07
C HIS A 385 -9.44 4.75 -11.30
N MET A 386 -9.66 4.20 -10.12
CA MET A 386 -10.64 4.67 -9.14
C MET A 386 -9.87 5.15 -7.91
N VAL A 387 -9.86 6.46 -7.67
CA VAL A 387 -9.29 7.11 -6.48
C VAL A 387 -10.46 7.71 -5.72
N ILE A 388 -10.99 6.96 -4.77
CA ILE A 388 -12.29 7.27 -4.15
C ILE A 388 -12.24 7.25 -2.63
N ASP A 389 -12.97 8.16 -2.00
CA ASP A 389 -13.23 8.15 -0.55
C ASP A 389 -11.98 8.08 0.35
N ASN A 390 -10.83 8.59 -0.13
CA ASN A 390 -9.60 8.68 0.65
C ASN A 390 -9.59 9.98 1.50
N ILE A 391 -8.92 9.95 2.65
CA ILE A 391 -8.66 11.14 3.48
C ILE A 391 -7.19 11.51 3.34
N ILE A 392 -6.89 12.77 3.06
CA ILE A 392 -5.53 13.31 2.98
C ILE A 392 -5.46 14.54 3.89
N ASP A 393 -4.52 14.51 4.84
CA ASP A 393 -4.34 15.54 5.85
C ASP A 393 -2.85 15.88 6.05
N SER A 394 -2.52 17.16 6.12
CA SER A 394 -1.16 17.70 6.17
C SER A 394 -0.16 17.01 5.24
N ALA A 395 -0.57 16.77 3.98
CA ALA A 395 0.33 16.29 2.93
C ALA A 395 1.15 17.46 2.36
N ARG A 396 2.43 17.22 2.07
CA ARG A 396 3.34 18.26 1.57
C ARG A 396 3.68 18.06 0.10
N ASN A 397 4.29 19.08 -0.51
CA ASN A 397 4.79 18.95 -1.86
C ASN A 397 5.92 17.90 -1.93
N GLY A 398 5.71 16.87 -2.75
CA GLY A 398 6.77 15.92 -3.11
C GLY A 398 7.70 16.49 -4.18
N PHE A 399 7.17 16.76 -5.38
CA PHE A 399 7.94 17.02 -6.61
C PHE A 399 7.57 18.37 -7.30
N GLU A 400 8.49 18.88 -8.13
CA GLU A 400 8.32 19.91 -9.19
C GLU A 400 7.11 20.86 -9.13
N ASN A 401 7.12 21.95 -8.34
CA ASN A 401 6.08 23.01 -8.44
C ASN A 401 4.62 22.50 -8.50
N THR A 402 4.36 21.25 -8.11
CA THR A 402 3.04 20.65 -8.05
C THR A 402 2.39 21.15 -6.78
N LYS A 403 1.08 21.10 -6.79
CA LYS A 403 0.20 21.75 -5.83
C LYS A 403 -0.91 20.81 -5.39
N GLY A 404 -1.20 19.76 -6.15
CA GLY A 404 -2.24 18.78 -5.82
C GLY A 404 -1.90 17.90 -4.63
N ALA A 405 -2.82 17.70 -3.69
CA ALA A 405 -2.78 16.61 -2.73
C ALA A 405 -2.93 15.25 -3.44
N ILE A 406 -3.76 15.23 -4.50
CA ILE A 406 -3.86 14.16 -5.49
C ILE A 406 -3.27 14.67 -6.81
N LEU A 407 -2.40 13.89 -7.43
CA LEU A 407 -1.78 14.21 -8.71
C LEU A 407 -1.96 13.09 -9.72
N TRP A 408 -2.62 13.43 -10.82
CA TRP A 408 -2.64 12.61 -12.02
C TRP A 408 -1.53 13.06 -12.95
N THR A 409 -0.49 12.24 -13.11
CA THR A 409 0.54 12.47 -14.13
C THR A 409 0.39 11.49 -15.29
N ASP A 410 0.93 11.86 -16.44
CA ASP A 410 1.19 10.93 -17.53
C ASP A 410 2.59 11.24 -18.08
N THR A 411 3.23 10.25 -18.67
CA THR A 411 4.48 10.40 -19.43
C THR A 411 4.30 10.07 -20.91
N SER A 412 3.10 9.65 -21.33
CA SER A 412 2.72 9.37 -22.71
C SER A 412 2.53 10.67 -23.52
N SER A 413 2.46 10.53 -24.84
CA SER A 413 2.41 11.68 -25.77
C SER A 413 1.10 12.47 -25.66
N LEU A 414 1.19 13.80 -25.76
CA LEU A 414 0.09 14.79 -25.70
C LEU A 414 -1.08 14.58 -26.71
N ALA A 415 -1.00 13.59 -27.61
CA ALA A 415 -1.97 13.35 -28.69
C ALA A 415 -2.96 12.22 -28.39
N PHE A 416 -2.91 11.60 -27.21
CA PHE A 416 -3.77 10.45 -26.89
C PHE A 416 -5.07 10.88 -26.21
N ARG A 417 -6.10 10.06 -26.43
CA ARG A 417 -7.24 10.02 -25.53
C ARG A 417 -6.69 9.41 -24.24
N ASP A 418 -6.75 10.16 -23.15
CA ASP A 418 -6.24 9.78 -21.85
C ASP A 418 -7.37 9.98 -20.83
N GLY A 419 -7.55 9.04 -19.90
CA GLY A 419 -8.54 9.14 -18.84
C GLY A 419 -9.32 7.87 -18.54
N GLY A 420 -10.59 8.06 -18.23
CA GLY A 420 -11.41 7.10 -17.49
C GLY A 420 -11.04 7.02 -16.01
N ASN A 421 -10.28 8.01 -15.51
CA ASN A 421 -9.83 8.08 -14.13
C ASN A 421 -10.86 8.79 -13.27
N THR A 422 -11.46 8.04 -12.36
CA THR A 422 -12.44 8.52 -11.40
C THR A 422 -11.73 8.98 -10.14
N VAL A 423 -11.78 10.27 -9.85
CA VAL A 423 -11.31 10.89 -8.60
C VAL A 423 -12.52 11.51 -7.92
N ARG A 424 -13.08 10.89 -6.87
CA ARG A 424 -14.36 11.31 -6.27
C ARG A 424 -14.42 11.01 -4.77
N GLY A 425 -15.16 11.82 -4.01
CA GLY A 425 -15.42 11.57 -2.59
C GLY A 425 -14.20 11.67 -1.68
N ASN A 426 -12.99 11.89 -2.22
CA ASN A 426 -11.81 12.12 -1.40
C ASN A 426 -11.95 13.43 -0.61
N ILE A 427 -11.39 13.43 0.60
CA ILE A 427 -11.32 14.56 1.52
C ILE A 427 -9.88 15.03 1.57
N VAL A 428 -9.67 16.33 1.42
CA VAL A 428 -8.36 16.98 1.58
C VAL A 428 -8.54 18.06 2.63
N ILE A 429 -8.00 17.82 3.82
CA ILE A 429 -8.16 18.69 5.01
C ILE A 429 -7.10 19.77 5.01
N ASP A 430 -5.85 19.36 4.81
CA ASP A 430 -4.69 20.24 4.69
C ASP A 430 -3.75 19.61 3.67
N GLY A 431 -3.34 20.40 2.69
CA GLY A 431 -2.66 19.92 1.51
C GLY A 431 -1.67 20.95 0.99
N PRO A 432 -1.02 20.67 -0.15
CA PRO A 432 0.02 21.56 -0.61
C PRO A 432 -0.49 22.92 -1.08
N GLU A 433 -1.56 22.94 -1.90
CA GLU A 433 -2.33 24.12 -2.34
C GLU A 433 -3.62 23.73 -3.10
N LYS A 434 -3.71 22.52 -3.68
CA LYS A 434 -4.83 22.06 -4.50
C LYS A 434 -5.36 20.69 -4.05
N TYR A 435 -6.67 20.48 -4.20
CA TYR A 435 -7.31 19.17 -4.02
C TYR A 435 -6.78 18.13 -5.01
N PHE A 436 -6.84 18.46 -6.30
CA PHE A 436 -6.50 17.56 -7.40
C PHE A 436 -5.82 18.33 -8.53
N GLU A 437 -4.64 17.86 -8.92
CA GLU A 437 -3.89 18.41 -10.03
C GLU A 437 -3.79 17.40 -11.18
N ILE A 438 -4.05 17.90 -12.39
CA ILE A 438 -3.83 17.19 -13.64
C ILE A 438 -2.50 17.67 -14.23
N GLY A 439 -1.55 16.74 -14.30
CA GLY A 439 -0.14 17.02 -14.60
C GLY A 439 0.11 17.60 -16.01
N PRO A 440 1.27 18.23 -16.21
CA PRO A 440 1.54 19.05 -17.40
C PRO A 440 1.55 18.28 -18.72
N MET A 441 1.86 16.98 -18.69
CA MET A 441 1.93 16.12 -19.87
C MET A 441 0.57 15.55 -20.30
N ILE A 442 -0.50 15.73 -19.51
CA ILE A 442 -1.86 15.32 -19.86
C ILE A 442 -2.40 16.23 -20.98
N ALA A 443 -3.27 15.69 -21.83
CA ALA A 443 -3.92 16.44 -22.92
C ALA A 443 -4.57 17.74 -22.40
N SER A 444 -4.36 18.85 -23.13
CA SER A 444 -4.89 20.17 -22.72
C SER A 444 -6.40 20.15 -22.54
N ALA A 445 -7.14 19.41 -23.36
CA ALA A 445 -8.60 19.39 -23.28
C ALA A 445 -9.15 18.99 -21.90
N ILE A 446 -8.47 18.08 -21.18
CA ILE A 446 -8.86 17.67 -19.82
C ILE A 446 -8.51 18.77 -18.82
N LYS A 447 -7.30 19.33 -18.92
CA LYS A 447 -6.80 20.39 -18.03
C LYS A 447 -7.58 21.70 -18.13
N LEU A 448 -8.15 21.97 -19.31
CA LEU A 448 -8.93 23.18 -19.56
C LEU A 448 -10.40 22.97 -19.16
N PHE A 449 -10.88 21.73 -18.99
CA PHE A 449 -12.30 21.50 -18.70
C PHE A 449 -12.66 22.00 -17.29
N GLU A 450 -13.57 22.96 -17.23
CA GLU A 450 -14.12 23.45 -15.96
C GLU A 450 -15.34 22.60 -15.55
N PRO A 451 -15.43 22.18 -14.27
CA PRO A 451 -16.59 21.45 -13.76
C PRO A 451 -17.87 22.29 -13.81
N ALA A 452 -19.02 21.62 -13.68
CA ALA A 452 -20.33 22.25 -13.60
C ALA A 452 -20.38 23.36 -12.53
N GLU A 453 -20.94 24.51 -12.87
CA GLU A 453 -21.01 25.70 -12.01
C GLU A 453 -22.29 25.71 -11.16
N ILE A 454 -22.20 26.21 -9.92
CA ILE A 454 -23.38 26.50 -9.11
C ILE A 454 -23.86 27.92 -9.40
N THR A 455 -25.11 28.05 -9.82
CA THR A 455 -25.73 29.36 -10.15
C THR A 455 -26.59 29.92 -9.04
N SER A 456 -27.03 29.08 -8.09
CA SER A 456 -27.80 29.52 -6.94
C SER A 456 -27.72 28.56 -5.76
N VAL A 457 -27.59 29.13 -4.56
CA VAL A 457 -27.76 28.44 -3.28
C VAL A 457 -28.84 29.17 -2.50
N VAL A 458 -30.00 28.53 -2.28
CA VAL A 458 -31.13 29.09 -1.54
C VAL A 458 -31.53 28.16 -0.40
N GLY A 459 -31.13 28.51 0.81
CA GLY A 459 -31.28 27.62 1.97
C GLY A 459 -30.40 26.38 1.78
N THR A 460 -31.03 25.21 1.64
CA THR A 460 -30.34 23.95 1.36
C THR A 460 -30.38 23.55 -0.11
N LEU A 461 -31.12 24.28 -0.95
CA LEU A 461 -31.27 23.96 -2.37
C LEU A 461 -30.11 24.57 -3.16
N VAL A 462 -29.37 23.71 -3.87
CA VAL A 462 -28.28 24.07 -4.78
C VAL A 462 -28.74 23.77 -6.20
N THR A 463 -28.61 24.75 -7.09
CA THR A 463 -28.90 24.59 -8.51
C THR A 463 -27.74 25.13 -9.35
N GLY A 464 -27.52 24.52 -10.50
CA GLY A 464 -26.43 24.90 -11.39
C GLY A 464 -26.55 24.25 -12.75
N GLY A 465 -25.50 24.41 -13.55
CA GLY A 465 -25.46 23.94 -14.93
C GLY A 465 -24.04 23.67 -15.41
N SER A 466 -23.91 23.44 -16.71
CA SER A 466 -22.58 23.40 -17.35
C SER A 466 -21.87 24.74 -17.19
N HIS A 467 -20.55 24.71 -17.00
CA HIS A 467 -19.77 25.94 -16.91
C HIS A 467 -19.84 26.74 -18.22
N ILE A 468 -20.06 28.06 -18.12
CA ILE A 468 -20.26 28.93 -19.28
C ILE A 468 -19.04 29.04 -20.20
N SER A 469 -17.84 28.89 -19.64
CA SER A 469 -16.57 28.93 -20.39
C SER A 469 -15.42 28.26 -19.65
N ASN A 470 -14.62 27.45 -20.32
CA ASN A 470 -13.30 27.03 -19.86
C ASN A 470 -12.31 28.20 -19.81
N ILE A 471 -11.09 27.94 -19.34
CA ILE A 471 -10.00 28.91 -19.28
C ILE A 471 -9.59 29.52 -20.65
N MET A 472 -10.02 28.92 -21.77
CA MET A 472 -9.82 29.45 -23.14
C MET A 472 -11.04 30.22 -23.67
N GLY A 473 -12.15 30.27 -22.93
CA GLY A 473 -13.39 30.95 -23.32
C GLY A 473 -14.41 30.07 -24.05
N ASP A 474 -14.16 28.77 -24.24
CA ASP A 474 -15.09 27.83 -24.89
C ASP A 474 -16.00 27.15 -23.84
N PRO A 475 -17.28 26.87 -24.11
CA PRO A 475 -18.15 26.20 -23.12
C PRO A 475 -17.62 24.83 -22.64
N SER A 476 -17.85 24.48 -21.37
CA SER A 476 -17.56 23.16 -20.80
C SER A 476 -18.86 22.37 -20.54
N PRO A 477 -19.53 21.87 -21.59
CA PRO A 477 -20.80 21.16 -21.43
C PRO A 477 -20.61 19.88 -20.63
N CYS A 478 -21.45 19.65 -19.62
CA CYS A 478 -21.43 18.45 -18.80
C CYS A 478 -22.78 17.69 -18.78
N PRO A 479 -23.35 17.34 -19.94
CA PRO A 479 -24.61 16.61 -19.99
C PRO A 479 -24.48 15.22 -19.36
N ASN A 480 -25.43 14.88 -18.49
CA ASN A 480 -25.43 13.62 -17.73
C ASN A 480 -24.16 13.37 -16.90
N CYS A 481 -23.39 14.41 -16.57
CA CYS A 481 -22.28 14.27 -15.63
C CYS A 481 -22.78 14.00 -14.22
N LEU A 482 -21.98 13.25 -13.46
CA LEU A 482 -22.13 13.15 -12.02
C LEU A 482 -21.32 14.27 -11.37
N ILE A 483 -21.98 15.13 -10.62
CA ILE A 483 -21.40 16.32 -10.00
C ILE A 483 -21.26 16.02 -8.51
N ASP A 484 -20.05 16.15 -7.99
CA ASP A 484 -19.76 16.05 -6.56
C ASP A 484 -19.64 17.43 -5.95
N PHE A 485 -20.11 17.58 -4.71
CA PHE A 485 -20.11 18.82 -3.95
C PHE A 485 -19.21 18.67 -2.72
N TYR A 486 -18.29 19.62 -2.53
CA TYR A 486 -17.33 19.60 -1.42
C TYR A 486 -17.42 20.89 -0.62
N LEU A 487 -17.30 20.80 0.70
CA LEU A 487 -17.21 21.95 1.58
C LEU A 487 -15.78 22.52 1.56
N ASP A 488 -15.66 23.83 1.47
CA ASP A 488 -14.40 24.58 1.44
C ASP A 488 -14.57 25.90 2.21
N ASP A 489 -13.53 26.37 2.90
CA ASP A 489 -13.59 27.52 3.80
C ASP A 489 -13.14 28.87 3.19
N SER A 490 -12.93 28.89 1.86
CA SER A 490 -12.57 30.08 1.06
C SER A 490 -11.16 30.62 1.25
N ASP A 491 -10.25 29.89 1.87
CA ASP A 491 -8.87 30.31 1.90
C ASP A 491 -8.19 30.19 0.51
N ALA A 492 -6.87 30.31 0.46
CA ALA A 492 -6.14 30.31 -0.81
C ALA A 492 -5.98 28.89 -1.39
N ASP A 493 -6.12 27.88 -0.55
CA ASP A 493 -5.88 26.49 -0.88
C ASP A 493 -7.20 25.84 -1.32
N GLU A 494 -7.15 24.95 -2.31
CA GLU A 494 -8.34 24.18 -2.70
C GLU A 494 -8.46 22.97 -1.78
N GLU A 495 -9.44 23.03 -0.89
CA GLU A 495 -9.70 22.00 0.09
C GLU A 495 -10.97 21.22 -0.27
N ALA A 496 -11.13 20.08 0.39
CA ALA A 496 -12.35 19.28 0.34
C ALA A 496 -12.64 18.77 1.74
N LEU A 497 -13.02 19.69 2.64
CA LEU A 497 -13.17 19.43 4.08
C LEU A 497 -14.28 18.41 4.38
N GLU A 498 -15.29 18.33 3.51
CA GLU A 498 -16.39 17.37 3.60
C GLU A 498 -16.93 17.08 2.19
N HIS A 499 -17.23 15.80 1.89
CA HIS A 499 -18.04 15.45 0.73
C HIS A 499 -19.53 15.59 1.08
N LEU A 500 -20.17 16.62 0.52
CA LEU A 500 -21.56 16.97 0.81
C LEU A 500 -22.56 16.04 0.09
N GLY A 501 -22.12 15.39 -0.99
CA GLY A 501 -22.88 14.44 -1.79
C GLY A 501 -22.70 14.65 -3.29
N SER A 502 -23.60 14.05 -4.08
CA SER A 502 -23.54 14.11 -5.55
C SER A 502 -24.92 14.27 -6.20
N ALA A 503 -24.95 14.84 -7.41
CA ALA A 503 -26.14 14.91 -8.25
C ALA A 503 -25.83 14.57 -9.71
N LEU A 504 -26.77 13.91 -10.39
CA LEU A 504 -26.67 13.67 -11.83
C LEU A 504 -27.26 14.87 -12.58
N ALA A 505 -26.45 15.50 -13.43
CA ALA A 505 -26.91 16.52 -14.35
C ALA A 505 -27.85 15.93 -15.41
N ASP A 506 -28.75 16.75 -15.95
CA ASP A 506 -29.64 16.33 -17.02
C ASP A 506 -28.95 16.40 -18.40
N VAL A 507 -29.75 16.21 -19.47
CA VAL A 507 -29.26 16.24 -20.85
C VAL A 507 -28.74 17.60 -21.32
N ASN A 508 -29.09 18.68 -20.62
CA ASN A 508 -28.58 20.03 -20.86
C ASN A 508 -27.37 20.35 -19.95
N GLY A 509 -27.07 19.47 -19.00
CA GLY A 509 -26.05 19.70 -17.96
C GLY A 509 -26.60 20.46 -16.75
N ASP A 510 -27.92 20.68 -16.66
CA ASP A 510 -28.55 21.33 -15.51
C ASP A 510 -28.67 20.35 -14.35
N PHE A 511 -28.52 20.82 -13.12
CA PHE A 511 -28.62 19.97 -11.93
C PHE A 511 -29.36 20.64 -10.78
N THR A 512 -29.83 19.80 -9.85
CA THR A 512 -30.41 20.22 -8.59
C THR A 512 -29.94 19.27 -7.49
N PHE A 513 -29.47 19.84 -6.39
CA PHE A 513 -28.98 19.11 -5.23
C PHE A 513 -29.55 19.72 -3.94
N ASN A 514 -29.80 18.88 -2.93
CA ASN A 514 -30.26 19.34 -1.62
C ASN A 514 -29.22 18.97 -0.56
N LEU A 515 -28.65 19.99 0.07
CA LEU A 515 -27.74 19.83 1.20
C LEU A 515 -28.48 19.22 2.40
N ALA A 516 -27.75 18.45 3.21
CA ALA A 516 -28.28 17.91 4.47
C ALA A 516 -28.60 19.01 5.50
N GLY A 517 -27.92 20.16 5.41
CA GLY A 517 -28.13 21.35 6.23
C GLY A 517 -27.71 22.62 5.50
N SER A 518 -27.98 23.78 6.09
CA SER A 518 -27.44 25.04 5.56
C SER A 518 -25.92 25.06 5.67
N LEU A 519 -25.25 25.71 4.71
CA LEU A 519 -23.80 25.95 4.78
C LEU A 519 -23.47 26.75 6.05
N PRO A 520 -22.41 26.36 6.79
CA PRO A 520 -21.90 27.16 7.89
C PRO A 520 -21.40 28.53 7.40
N ASP A 521 -21.47 29.55 8.27
CA ASP A 521 -20.93 30.87 7.96
C ASP A 521 -19.42 30.78 7.65
N GLY A 522 -19.01 31.37 6.52
CA GLY A 522 -17.61 31.36 6.08
C GLY A 522 -17.25 30.19 5.16
N PHE A 523 -18.15 29.23 4.95
CA PHE A 523 -17.92 28.09 4.06
C PHE A 523 -18.75 28.20 2.79
N GLY A 524 -18.20 27.67 1.71
CA GLY A 524 -18.89 27.52 0.43
C GLY A 524 -18.77 26.11 -0.13
N ILE A 525 -19.08 25.99 -1.41
CA ILE A 525 -19.12 24.72 -2.12
C ILE A 525 -18.17 24.77 -3.30
N ARG A 526 -17.32 23.76 -3.43
CA ARG A 526 -16.62 23.44 -4.67
C ARG A 526 -17.24 22.25 -5.35
N THR A 527 -17.02 22.14 -6.66
CA THR A 527 -17.57 21.05 -7.48
C THR A 527 -16.49 20.33 -8.26
N THR A 528 -16.65 19.03 -8.44
CA THR A 528 -16.00 18.27 -9.52
C THR A 528 -17.05 17.66 -10.43
N SER A 529 -16.68 17.30 -11.66
CA SER A 529 -17.59 16.69 -12.62
C SER A 529 -16.99 15.40 -13.18
N THR A 530 -17.75 14.32 -13.09
CA THR A 530 -17.38 13.00 -13.60
C THR A 530 -18.25 12.64 -14.80
N SER A 531 -17.61 12.47 -15.95
CA SER A 531 -18.29 12.08 -17.19
C SER A 531 -18.92 10.69 -17.10
N GLN A 532 -20.13 10.52 -17.64
CA GLN A 532 -20.81 9.21 -17.73
C GLN A 532 -20.80 8.64 -19.15
N ALA A 533 -20.27 9.39 -20.12
CA ALA A 533 -20.19 9.01 -21.52
C ALA A 533 -18.85 9.48 -22.13
N ASN A 534 -18.46 8.85 -23.24
CA ASN A 534 -17.28 9.22 -24.00
C ASN A 534 -17.34 10.69 -24.43
N ASP A 535 -16.20 11.38 -24.34
CA ASP A 535 -15.98 12.71 -24.91
C ASP A 535 -16.91 13.82 -24.38
N VAL A 536 -17.59 13.59 -23.25
CA VAL A 536 -18.26 14.67 -22.49
C VAL A 536 -17.20 15.62 -21.94
N ILE A 537 -16.19 15.07 -21.25
CA ILE A 537 -14.90 15.75 -21.10
C ILE A 537 -14.10 15.40 -22.37
N PRO A 538 -13.67 16.38 -23.18
CA PRO A 538 -13.16 16.08 -24.52
C PRO A 538 -11.90 15.21 -24.49
N ASN A 539 -11.84 14.22 -25.39
CA ASN A 539 -10.75 13.24 -25.51
C ASN A 539 -10.59 12.34 -24.27
N THR A 540 -11.69 11.94 -23.63
CA THR A 540 -11.65 11.07 -22.43
C THR A 540 -12.74 10.00 -22.45
N TRP A 541 -12.59 8.95 -21.63
CA TRP A 541 -13.59 7.91 -21.40
C TRP A 541 -14.57 8.26 -20.26
N PRO A 542 -15.75 7.59 -20.19
CA PRO A 542 -16.60 7.60 -19.02
C PRO A 542 -15.80 7.31 -17.76
N GLY A 543 -16.18 7.94 -16.66
CA GLY A 543 -15.49 7.85 -15.38
C GLY A 543 -14.38 8.88 -15.22
N THR A 544 -14.06 9.70 -16.23
CA THR A 544 -13.07 10.78 -16.05
C THR A 544 -13.65 11.89 -15.19
N THR A 545 -12.97 12.23 -14.09
CA THR A 545 -13.24 13.41 -13.27
C THR A 545 -12.43 14.62 -13.78
N SER A 546 -13.06 15.78 -13.83
CA SER A 546 -12.41 17.08 -14.02
C SER A 546 -11.52 17.48 -12.83
N SER A 547 -10.77 18.57 -12.96
CA SER A 547 -10.27 19.31 -11.79
C SER A 547 -11.44 19.83 -10.94
N MET A 548 -11.12 20.26 -9.73
CA MET A 548 -12.05 20.97 -8.87
C MET A 548 -12.32 22.39 -9.40
N SER A 549 -13.48 22.95 -9.09
CA SER A 549 -13.84 24.32 -9.47
C SER A 549 -12.86 25.29 -8.82
N ASN A 550 -12.35 26.25 -9.61
CA ASN A 550 -11.52 27.33 -9.08
C ASN A 550 -12.31 28.26 -8.14
N GLU A 551 -13.62 28.38 -8.36
CA GLU A 551 -14.53 29.18 -7.56
C GLU A 551 -15.09 28.39 -6.36
N VAL A 552 -15.30 29.11 -5.26
CA VAL A 552 -16.02 28.63 -4.07
C VAL A 552 -17.40 29.29 -4.06
N TYR A 553 -18.43 28.50 -4.33
CA TYR A 553 -19.79 28.99 -4.51
C TYR A 553 -20.53 29.16 -3.18
N GLY A 554 -21.50 30.08 -3.15
CA GLY A 554 -22.40 30.26 -2.00
C GLY A 554 -21.85 31.15 -0.88
N LEU A 555 -20.62 31.65 -1.03
CA LEU A 555 -20.09 32.68 -0.16
C LEU A 555 -20.69 34.04 -0.50
N VAL A 556 -20.87 34.87 0.53
CA VAL A 556 -21.60 36.15 0.47
C VAL A 556 -20.90 37.21 -0.42
N SER A 557 -19.77 36.89 -1.06
CA SER A 557 -19.08 37.77 -2.01
C SER A 557 -19.73 37.84 -3.40
N ASP A 558 -20.61 36.91 -3.78
CA ASP A 558 -21.36 36.98 -5.05
C ASP A 558 -22.60 37.90 -4.96
N VAL A 559 -22.40 39.09 -4.38
CA VAL A 559 -23.33 40.19 -4.60
C VAL A 559 -23.15 40.66 -6.03
N ILE A 560 -23.87 40.01 -6.96
CA ILE A 560 -24.17 40.61 -8.25
C ILE A 560 -24.89 41.92 -7.93
N PHE A 561 -24.19 43.05 -8.13
CA PHE A 561 -24.84 44.35 -8.23
C PHE A 561 -25.74 44.27 -9.47
N LYS A 562 -26.99 43.87 -9.23
CA LYS A 562 -28.05 43.93 -10.22
C LYS A 562 -28.11 45.38 -10.69
N ASP A 563 -27.90 45.58 -11.98
CA ASP A 563 -27.94 46.86 -12.69
C ASP A 563 -28.87 47.89 -12.03
N GLY A 564 -28.32 49.04 -11.68
CA GLY A 564 -29.11 50.24 -11.38
C GLY A 564 -28.82 50.90 -10.03
N PHE A 565 -27.72 51.68 -9.97
CA PHE A 565 -27.81 52.95 -9.25
C PHE A 565 -28.51 53.94 -10.19
N GLU A 566 -29.80 54.18 -9.96
CA GLU A 566 -30.43 55.47 -10.29
C GLU A 566 -30.25 56.46 -9.14
#